data_AF-A0A2P6QJV4-F1
#
_entry.id   AF-A0A2P6QJV4-F1
#
_cell.length_a   1.000
_cell.length_b   1.000
_cell.length_c   1.000
_cell.angle_alpha   90.00
_cell.angle_beta   90.00
_cell.angle_gamma   90.00
#
_symmetry.space_group_name_H-M   'P 1'
#
loop_
_entity.id
_entity.type
_entity.pdbx_description
1 polymer ?
#
loop_
_entity_poly.entity_id
_entity_poly.type
_entity_poly.pdbx_seq_one_letter_code
_entity_poly.pdbx_strand_id
1 'polypeptide(L)'
;MARPTTVERACPYVCDEKVGLILEDSTSMSKRVKKMPRFDFEVVEKSLVNEKLNELNTQDASKEVITNTLKDLGIERAKLHGWPNPYVFTKAMGEVLLSHHSKNNLPFDILRPPIISSTYSEPFPGWVQGYGTVDSVIAAYCKGKLTRLLIDPMTIGDMVSLSIPVDMVVNSIIVAIVVNANKSSGIIYHVGSSLRNPIKFYDILSFMFKYFTKFPWVNNDEKPIVVRKISTFKTMATFHMYMKIRHSLPLKGLKLVNKVSGQSFQDVYVKYNRKLRLAMRMAELYRPYLLFKGIFDDNNTEELRKITKEGYIEAKDFNFDPTCIDWEDYIMNTHIPGFLKHVLIK
;
A
#
# COMPACT_ATOMS: atom_id res chain seq x y z
N MET A 1 -23.23 24.83 -21.02
CA MET A 1 -22.77 23.43 -20.99
C MET A 1 -21.85 23.29 -19.79
N ALA A 2 -22.22 22.47 -18.81
CA ALA A 2 -21.33 22.22 -17.67
C ALA A 2 -20.09 21.46 -18.17
N ARG A 3 -18.89 21.91 -17.79
CA ARG A 3 -17.66 21.15 -18.10
C ARG A 3 -17.48 20.11 -17.00
N PRO A 4 -17.40 18.81 -17.33
CA PRO A 4 -17.16 17.79 -16.32
C PRO A 4 -15.76 17.95 -15.73
N THR A 5 -15.67 17.98 -14.39
CA THR A 5 -14.40 17.93 -13.65
C THR A 5 -14.00 16.47 -13.49
N THR A 6 -12.77 16.12 -13.86
CA THR A 6 -12.26 14.75 -13.72
C THR A 6 -11.52 14.61 -12.40
N VAL A 7 -11.76 13.53 -11.65
CA VAL A 7 -10.99 13.22 -10.44
C VAL A 7 -10.02 12.09 -10.73
N GLU A 8 -8.71 12.34 -10.60
CA GLU A 8 -7.70 11.29 -10.72
C GLU A 8 -7.34 10.71 -9.35
N ARG A 9 -7.41 9.38 -9.23
CA ARG A 9 -6.93 8.66 -8.06
C ARG A 9 -5.40 8.53 -8.11
N ALA A 10 -4.74 9.20 -7.18
CA ALA A 10 -3.31 9.12 -6.97
C ALA A 10 -2.96 8.37 -5.67
N CYS A 11 -1.73 8.55 -5.18
CA CYS A 11 -1.21 7.89 -3.99
C CYS A 11 -0.66 8.95 -3.02
N PRO A 12 -1.04 8.95 -1.73
CA PRO A 12 -0.60 9.97 -0.78
C PRO A 12 0.91 9.94 -0.53
N TYR A 13 1.54 8.79 -0.78
CA TYR A 13 3.00 8.63 -0.71
C TYR A 13 3.75 9.21 -1.92
N VAL A 14 3.07 9.91 -2.82
CA VAL A 14 3.68 10.82 -3.81
C VAL A 14 4.26 12.07 -3.11
N CYS A 15 4.08 12.23 -1.80
CA CYS A 15 4.82 13.18 -0.99
C CYS A 15 6.07 12.51 -0.40
N ASP A 16 7.17 13.27 -0.27
CA ASP A 16 8.43 12.85 0.39
C ASP A 16 8.20 12.09 1.71
N GLU A 17 9.19 11.29 2.13
CA GLU A 17 9.32 10.73 3.48
C GLU A 17 9.51 11.83 4.55
N LYS A 18 8.58 12.79 4.62
CA LYS A 18 8.54 13.85 5.62
C LYS A 18 7.95 13.28 6.89
N VAL A 19 8.64 13.54 8.00
CA VAL A 19 8.13 13.31 9.34
C VAL A 19 7.17 14.45 9.70
N GLY A 20 6.04 14.14 10.32
CA GLY A 20 5.06 15.15 10.76
C GLY A 20 3.91 15.39 9.78
N LEU A 21 3.28 16.57 9.87
CA LEU A 21 2.09 16.92 9.09
C LEU A 21 2.41 17.13 7.60
N ILE A 22 1.65 16.48 6.72
CA ILE A 22 1.77 16.55 5.26
C ILE A 22 0.50 17.18 4.71
N LEU A 23 0.64 18.41 4.21
CA LEU A 23 -0.45 19.22 3.69
C LEU A 23 -0.97 18.70 2.35
N GLU A 24 -2.24 18.98 2.05
CA GLU A 24 -2.91 18.73 0.77
C GLU A 24 -2.44 19.71 -0.32
N ASP A 25 -1.14 19.70 -0.62
CA ASP A 25 -0.54 20.57 -1.63
C ASP A 25 0.41 19.82 -2.59
N SER A 26 0.80 20.52 -3.66
CA SER A 26 1.75 20.04 -4.67
C SER A 26 3.20 20.49 -4.39
N THR A 27 3.48 21.11 -3.23
CA THR A 27 4.79 21.74 -2.96
C THR A 27 5.92 20.72 -2.82
N SER A 28 5.66 19.54 -2.25
CA SER A 28 6.64 18.46 -2.17
C SER A 28 6.99 17.92 -3.56
N MET A 29 5.98 17.68 -4.39
CA MET A 29 6.15 17.16 -5.74
C MET A 29 6.84 18.18 -6.65
N SER A 30 6.42 19.44 -6.62
CA SER A 30 7.00 20.52 -7.44
C SER A 30 8.49 20.76 -7.17
N LYS A 31 8.98 20.55 -5.93
CA LYS A 31 10.42 20.61 -5.62
C LYS A 31 11.22 19.49 -6.29
N ARG A 32 10.66 18.28 -6.38
CA ARG A 32 11.30 17.14 -7.08
C ARG A 32 11.26 17.33 -8.60
N VAL A 33 10.11 17.73 -9.12
CA VAL A 33 9.89 17.99 -10.55
C VAL A 33 10.80 19.12 -11.04
N LYS A 34 11.03 20.18 -10.25
CA LYS A 34 11.97 21.26 -10.60
C LYS A 34 13.42 20.82 -10.76
N LYS A 35 13.84 19.71 -10.13
CA LYS A 35 15.17 19.13 -10.29
C LYS A 35 15.27 18.16 -11.47
N MET A 36 14.14 17.76 -12.04
CA MET A 36 14.09 16.86 -13.19
C MET A 36 14.14 17.71 -14.47
N PRO A 37 15.02 17.40 -15.44
CA PRO A 37 14.99 18.05 -16.74
C PRO A 37 13.58 17.93 -17.34
N ARG A 38 13.07 19.00 -17.96
CA ARG A 38 11.74 19.07 -18.63
C ARG A 38 11.64 18.17 -19.88
N PHE A 39 12.40 17.08 -19.93
CA PHE A 39 12.46 16.16 -21.04
C PHE A 39 11.41 15.08 -20.88
N ASP A 40 10.91 14.62 -22.02
CA ASP A 40 9.86 13.64 -22.20
C ASP A 40 10.18 12.33 -21.45
N PHE A 41 9.75 12.31 -20.19
CA PHE A 41 10.04 11.25 -19.24
C PHE A 41 9.53 9.91 -19.76
N GLU A 42 8.38 9.93 -20.44
CA GLU A 42 7.80 8.76 -21.09
C GLU A 42 8.76 8.20 -22.14
N VAL A 43 9.28 9.06 -23.03
CA VAL A 43 10.22 8.64 -24.08
C VAL A 43 11.49 8.05 -23.47
N VAL A 44 12.06 8.67 -22.43
CA VAL A 44 13.29 8.19 -21.81
C VAL A 44 13.10 6.85 -21.11
N GLU A 45 12.12 6.72 -20.21
CA GLU A 45 11.92 5.45 -19.50
C GLU A 45 11.46 4.33 -20.43
N LYS A 46 10.61 4.63 -21.41
CA LYS A 46 10.16 3.64 -22.40
C LYS A 46 11.31 3.17 -23.27
N SER A 47 12.20 4.08 -23.68
CA SER A 47 13.42 3.72 -24.41
C SER A 47 14.31 2.81 -23.57
N LEU A 48 14.56 3.13 -22.31
CA LEU A 48 15.40 2.32 -21.41
C LEU A 48 14.82 0.92 -21.17
N VAL A 49 13.51 0.82 -20.97
CA VAL A 49 12.83 -0.48 -20.81
C VAL A 49 12.93 -1.29 -22.09
N ASN A 50 12.72 -0.68 -23.26
CA ASN A 50 12.82 -1.35 -24.55
C ASN A 50 14.25 -1.82 -24.86
N GLU A 51 15.25 -0.98 -24.60
CA GLU A 51 16.66 -1.33 -24.75
C GLU A 51 17.01 -2.53 -23.88
N LYS A 52 16.61 -2.50 -22.59
CA LYS A 52 16.89 -3.61 -21.68
C LYS A 52 16.16 -4.90 -22.08
N LEU A 53 14.91 -4.78 -22.54
CA LEU A 53 14.15 -5.92 -23.03
C LEU A 53 14.79 -6.53 -24.28
N ASN A 54 15.23 -5.70 -25.22
CA ASN A 54 15.93 -6.15 -26.42
C ASN A 54 17.25 -6.85 -26.07
N GLU A 55 18.05 -6.29 -25.16
CA GLU A 55 19.28 -6.92 -24.66
C GLU A 55 19.02 -8.31 -24.05
N LEU A 56 17.95 -8.45 -23.26
CA LEU A 56 17.61 -9.73 -22.64
C LEU A 56 17.10 -10.75 -23.67
N ASN A 57 16.36 -10.28 -24.68
CA ASN A 57 15.88 -11.13 -25.77
C ASN A 57 17.04 -11.60 -26.67
N THR A 58 18.03 -10.75 -26.95
CA THR A 58 19.22 -11.15 -27.74
C THR A 58 20.11 -12.14 -26.98
N GLN A 59 20.07 -12.14 -25.65
CA GLN A 59 20.72 -13.12 -24.78
C GLN A 59 19.93 -14.43 -24.61
N ASP A 60 18.80 -14.58 -25.30
CA ASP A 60 17.87 -15.72 -25.16
C ASP A 60 17.49 -16.00 -23.68
N ALA A 61 17.31 -14.92 -22.91
CA ALA A 61 17.00 -15.01 -21.49
C ALA A 61 15.61 -15.63 -21.26
N SER A 62 15.52 -16.53 -20.29
CA SER A 62 14.22 -17.10 -19.91
C SER A 62 13.20 -16.03 -19.48
N LYS A 63 11.91 -16.30 -19.65
CA LYS A 63 10.81 -15.42 -19.21
C LYS A 63 10.91 -15.03 -17.72
N GLU A 64 11.37 -15.94 -16.86
CA GLU A 64 11.56 -15.65 -15.43
C GLU A 64 12.69 -14.64 -15.20
N VAL A 65 13.81 -14.79 -15.92
CA VAL A 65 14.94 -13.86 -15.86
C VAL A 65 14.50 -12.49 -16.35
N ILE A 66 13.84 -12.42 -17.51
CA ILE A 66 13.29 -11.16 -18.04
C ILE A 66 12.39 -10.48 -17.01
N THR A 67 11.43 -11.23 -16.46
CA THR A 67 10.47 -10.69 -15.47
C THR A 67 11.16 -10.17 -14.22
N ASN A 68 12.16 -10.89 -13.69
CA ASN A 68 12.85 -10.45 -12.48
C ASN A 68 13.76 -9.25 -12.74
N THR A 69 14.50 -9.25 -13.86
CA THR A 69 15.36 -8.14 -14.25
C THR A 69 14.57 -6.86 -14.47
N LEU A 70 13.42 -6.92 -15.16
CA LEU A 70 12.56 -5.75 -15.37
C LEU A 70 11.94 -5.23 -14.06
N LYS A 71 11.59 -6.12 -13.13
CA LYS A 71 11.11 -5.70 -11.80
C LYS A 71 12.20 -4.98 -11.01
N ASP A 72 13.44 -5.46 -11.09
CA ASP A 72 14.57 -4.87 -10.38
C ASP A 72 14.95 -3.53 -11.01
N LEU A 73 14.96 -3.44 -12.35
CA LEU A 73 15.12 -2.19 -13.10
C LEU A 73 14.06 -1.16 -12.66
N GLY A 74 12.77 -1.54 -12.64
CA GLY A 74 11.73 -0.62 -12.20
C GLY A 74 11.96 -0.05 -10.80
N ILE A 75 12.40 -0.89 -9.85
CA ILE A 75 12.72 -0.44 -8.48
C ILE A 75 13.92 0.52 -8.50
N GLU A 76 14.95 0.23 -9.28
CA GLU A 76 16.11 1.11 -9.45
C GLU A 76 15.71 2.46 -10.02
N ARG A 77 14.91 2.46 -11.10
CA ARG A 77 14.39 3.70 -11.72
C ARG A 77 13.57 4.51 -10.73
N ALA A 78 12.65 3.89 -10.00
CA ALA A 78 11.86 4.59 -8.98
C ALA A 78 12.76 5.25 -7.93
N LYS A 79 13.76 4.52 -7.41
CA LYS A 79 14.70 5.03 -6.40
C LYS A 79 15.60 6.15 -6.93
N LEU A 80 16.04 6.07 -8.19
CA LEU A 80 16.81 7.13 -8.84
C LEU A 80 16.05 8.46 -8.82
N HIS A 81 14.74 8.41 -9.05
CA HIS A 81 13.85 9.57 -8.99
C HIS A 81 13.31 9.86 -7.59
N GLY A 82 13.83 9.16 -6.57
CA GLY A 82 13.54 9.34 -5.16
C GLY A 82 12.27 8.66 -4.64
N TRP A 83 11.59 7.85 -5.46
CA TRP A 83 10.39 7.12 -5.06
C TRP A 83 10.72 5.70 -4.56
N PRO A 84 9.97 5.20 -3.56
CA PRO A 84 10.30 3.93 -2.93
C PRO A 84 10.11 2.71 -3.85
N ASN A 85 9.19 2.79 -4.81
CA ASN A 85 8.87 1.72 -5.73
C ASN A 85 8.19 2.23 -7.00
N PRO A 86 8.06 1.38 -8.04
CA PRO A 86 7.44 1.74 -9.32
C PRO A 86 5.98 2.21 -9.19
N TYR A 87 5.21 1.70 -8.22
CA TYR A 87 3.81 2.08 -8.07
C TYR A 87 3.67 3.55 -7.67
N VAL A 88 4.36 3.98 -6.61
CA VAL A 88 4.36 5.39 -6.21
C VAL A 88 4.94 6.26 -7.30
N PHE A 89 5.97 5.76 -7.98
CA PHE A 89 6.60 6.49 -9.06
C PHE A 89 5.64 6.78 -10.22
N THR A 90 4.94 5.76 -10.71
CA THR A 90 3.97 5.92 -11.80
C THR A 90 2.80 6.84 -11.41
N LYS A 91 2.35 6.80 -10.16
CA LYS A 91 1.34 7.75 -9.64
C LYS A 91 1.86 9.18 -9.60
N ALA A 92 3.12 9.38 -9.17
CA ALA A 92 3.76 10.69 -9.22
C ALA A 92 3.87 11.23 -10.66
N MET A 93 4.25 10.37 -11.61
CA MET A 93 4.30 10.76 -13.03
C MET A 93 2.93 11.18 -13.57
N GLY A 94 1.87 10.46 -13.23
CA GLY A 94 0.49 10.81 -13.62
C GLY A 94 0.10 12.20 -13.13
N GLU A 95 0.33 12.49 -11.85
CA GLU A 95 0.07 13.82 -11.29
C GLU A 95 0.88 14.94 -11.98
N VAL A 96 2.14 14.65 -12.35
CA VAL A 96 3.00 15.59 -13.08
C VAL A 96 2.46 15.84 -14.49
N LEU A 97 2.09 14.79 -15.22
CA LEU A 97 1.50 14.89 -16.56
C LEU A 97 0.21 15.71 -16.53
N LEU A 98 -0.70 15.41 -15.60
CA LEU A 98 -1.91 16.21 -15.38
C LEU A 98 -1.58 17.67 -15.10
N SER A 99 -0.63 17.93 -14.20
CA SER A 99 -0.20 19.29 -13.86
C SER A 99 0.33 20.05 -15.07
N HIS A 100 0.98 19.37 -16.02
CA HIS A 100 1.43 19.98 -17.27
C HIS A 100 0.29 20.26 -18.25
N HIS A 101 -0.65 19.32 -18.39
CA HIS A 101 -1.80 19.44 -19.29
C HIS A 101 -2.93 20.33 -18.74
N SER A 102 -2.93 20.66 -17.45
CA SER A 102 -3.85 21.64 -16.83
C SER A 102 -3.87 22.99 -17.58
N LYS A 103 -2.73 23.36 -18.17
CA LYS A 103 -2.57 24.58 -19.00
C LYS A 103 -3.44 24.58 -20.25
N ASN A 104 -3.96 23.42 -20.67
CA ASN A 104 -4.85 23.24 -21.81
C ASN A 104 -6.34 23.23 -21.42
N ASN A 105 -6.70 23.81 -20.27
CA ASN A 105 -8.09 24.06 -19.85
C ASN A 105 -8.90 22.80 -19.45
N LEU A 106 -8.24 21.72 -19.01
CA LEU A 106 -8.88 20.53 -18.44
C LEU A 106 -8.97 20.66 -16.90
N PRO A 107 -10.17 20.86 -16.32
CA PRO A 107 -10.34 20.90 -14.86
C PRO A 107 -10.18 19.49 -14.28
N PHE A 108 -9.29 19.33 -13.29
CA PHE A 108 -9.12 18.06 -12.59
C PHE A 108 -8.79 18.25 -11.13
N ASP A 109 -9.30 17.35 -10.29
CA ASP A 109 -8.87 17.23 -8.90
C ASP A 109 -8.07 15.94 -8.70
N ILE A 110 -7.19 15.95 -7.72
CA ILE A 110 -6.36 14.80 -7.36
C ILE A 110 -6.85 14.27 -6.03
N LEU A 111 -7.22 13.00 -6.00
CA LEU A 111 -7.63 12.32 -4.78
C LEU A 111 -6.59 11.27 -4.40
N ARG A 112 -6.01 11.41 -3.21
CA ARG A 112 -4.94 10.56 -2.66
C ARG A 112 -5.48 9.75 -1.47
N PRO A 113 -6.10 8.59 -1.71
CA PRO A 113 -6.48 7.70 -0.62
C PRO A 113 -5.27 6.88 -0.14
N PRO A 114 -5.19 6.52 1.15
CA PRO A 114 -4.17 5.62 1.66
C PRO A 114 -4.41 4.18 1.17
N ILE A 115 -3.97 3.17 1.93
CA ILE A 115 -4.38 1.78 1.68
C ILE A 115 -5.91 1.70 1.79
N ILE A 116 -6.51 1.06 0.80
CA ILE A 116 -7.95 0.88 0.77
C ILE A 116 -8.27 -0.48 1.39
N SER A 117 -9.25 -0.49 2.29
CA SER A 117 -9.77 -1.69 2.94
C SER A 117 -11.13 -2.09 2.34
N SER A 118 -11.82 -3.07 2.94
CA SER A 118 -13.16 -3.45 2.53
C SER A 118 -14.15 -2.28 2.62
N THR A 119 -15.36 -2.47 2.15
CA THR A 119 -16.46 -1.53 2.34
C THR A 119 -16.87 -1.45 3.81
N TYR A 120 -17.24 -0.25 4.25
CA TYR A 120 -17.82 -0.01 5.56
C TYR A 120 -19.32 -0.28 5.55
N SER A 121 -20.03 0.24 4.54
CA SER A 121 -21.48 0.18 4.40
C SER A 121 -21.90 -0.33 3.03
N GLU A 122 -21.47 0.30 1.93
CA GLU A 122 -22.01 0.03 0.59
C GLU A 122 -21.02 -0.71 -0.32
N PRO A 123 -21.49 -1.61 -1.22
CA PRO A 123 -22.87 -2.06 -1.41
C PRO A 123 -23.37 -2.99 -0.28
N PHE A 124 -22.46 -3.52 0.52
CA PHE A 124 -22.71 -4.18 1.80
C PHE A 124 -21.40 -4.19 2.60
N PRO A 125 -21.43 -4.28 3.94
CA PRO A 125 -20.21 -4.28 4.76
C PRO A 125 -19.28 -5.47 4.46
N GLY A 126 -17.97 -5.20 4.38
CA GLY A 126 -16.95 -6.24 4.27
C GLY A 126 -16.69 -6.73 2.84
N TRP A 127 -17.28 -6.12 1.82
CA TRP A 127 -16.92 -6.40 0.43
C TRP A 127 -15.48 -5.96 0.16
N VAL A 128 -14.67 -6.86 -0.40
CA VAL A 128 -13.29 -6.59 -0.80
C VAL A 128 -12.94 -7.40 -2.03
N GLN A 129 -12.18 -6.78 -2.94
CA GLN A 129 -11.70 -7.41 -4.16
C GLN A 129 -10.21 -7.70 -4.07
N GLY A 130 -9.85 -8.99 -4.07
CA GLY A 130 -8.46 -9.45 -4.18
C GLY A 130 -7.63 -9.32 -2.90
N TYR A 131 -6.33 -9.60 -3.03
CA TYR A 131 -5.37 -9.58 -1.93
C TYR A 131 -4.69 -8.21 -1.85
N GLY A 132 -5.22 -7.31 -1.02
CA GLY A 132 -4.52 -6.09 -0.62
C GLY A 132 -3.30 -6.35 0.28
N THR A 133 -2.59 -5.28 0.63
CA THR A 133 -1.41 -5.35 1.52
C THR A 133 -1.78 -5.86 2.91
N VAL A 134 -2.83 -5.30 3.52
CA VAL A 134 -3.32 -5.69 4.85
C VAL A 134 -3.87 -7.12 4.80
N ASP A 135 -4.63 -7.44 3.77
CA ASP A 135 -5.18 -8.77 3.49
C ASP A 135 -4.10 -9.86 3.41
N SER A 136 -2.96 -9.55 2.79
CA SER A 136 -1.82 -10.46 2.69
C SER A 136 -1.20 -10.76 4.06
N VAL A 137 -1.16 -9.76 4.95
CA VAL A 137 -0.72 -9.92 6.34
C VAL A 137 -1.72 -10.77 7.11
N ILE A 138 -3.02 -10.51 6.97
CA ILE A 138 -4.10 -11.29 7.57
C ILE A 138 -4.03 -12.76 7.13
N ALA A 139 -3.89 -13.01 5.83
CA ALA A 139 -3.81 -14.36 5.28
C ALA A 139 -2.57 -15.12 5.73
N ALA A 140 -1.41 -14.46 5.81
CA ALA A 140 -0.20 -15.08 6.31
C ALA A 140 -0.31 -15.38 7.82
N TYR A 141 -0.97 -14.51 8.58
CA TYR A 141 -1.19 -14.68 10.01
C TYR A 141 -2.15 -15.81 10.35
N CYS A 142 -3.34 -15.82 9.74
CA CYS A 142 -4.35 -16.84 10.01
C CYS A 142 -3.86 -18.25 9.65
N LYS A 143 -3.05 -18.37 8.59
CA LYS A 143 -2.40 -19.62 8.18
C LYS A 143 -1.18 -20.01 9.04
N GLY A 144 -0.89 -19.28 10.12
CA GLY A 144 0.24 -19.54 11.03
C GLY A 144 1.62 -19.31 10.41
N LYS A 145 1.70 -18.63 9.26
CA LYS A 145 2.95 -18.41 8.52
C LYS A 145 3.66 -17.11 8.93
N LEU A 146 2.93 -16.16 9.51
CA LEU A 146 3.46 -14.90 9.98
C LEU A 146 3.62 -14.90 11.51
N THR A 147 4.87 -14.93 11.96
CA THR A 147 5.20 -14.90 13.40
C THR A 147 5.90 -13.63 13.83
N ARG A 148 6.55 -12.91 12.89
CA ARG A 148 7.27 -11.67 13.15
C ARG A 148 7.08 -10.67 12.03
N LEU A 149 6.99 -9.38 12.36
CA LEU A 149 6.85 -8.28 11.40
C LEU A 149 7.79 -7.12 11.73
N LEU A 150 8.25 -6.39 10.72
CA LEU A 150 8.96 -5.12 10.90
C LEU A 150 7.94 -4.01 11.13
N ILE A 151 7.84 -3.53 12.37
CA ILE A 151 6.98 -2.41 12.77
C ILE A 151 7.69 -1.75 13.95
N ASP A 152 7.81 -0.42 13.95
CA ASP A 152 8.24 0.34 15.11
C ASP A 152 7.01 0.65 16.00
N PRO A 153 6.90 0.11 17.23
CA PRO A 153 5.72 0.25 18.09
C PRO A 153 5.84 1.37 19.13
N MET A 154 6.86 2.23 19.03
CA MET A 154 7.19 3.25 20.04
C MET A 154 7.38 4.64 19.42
N THR A 155 7.07 4.83 18.13
CA THR A 155 7.16 6.17 17.56
C THR A 155 5.89 6.93 17.95
N ILE A 156 6.05 8.17 18.41
CA ILE A 156 4.94 9.12 18.64
C ILE A 156 4.05 9.28 17.38
N GLY A 157 4.56 8.87 16.20
CA GLY A 157 3.87 8.70 14.92
C GLY A 157 3.41 7.26 14.61
N ASP A 158 3.01 6.46 15.60
CA ASP A 158 2.32 5.16 15.47
C ASP A 158 0.94 5.26 14.78
N MET A 159 0.61 6.41 14.17
CA MET A 159 -0.60 6.64 13.38
C MET A 159 -0.47 5.95 12.03
N VAL A 160 -0.87 4.68 11.98
CA VAL A 160 -1.20 4.00 10.73
C VAL A 160 -2.63 4.39 10.36
N SER A 161 -2.84 5.63 9.93
CA SER A 161 -3.96 5.90 9.02
C SER A 161 -3.57 5.43 7.64
N LEU A 162 -3.46 4.13 7.53
CA LEU A 162 -3.23 3.53 6.25
C LEU A 162 -4.50 2.93 5.70
N SER A 163 -5.54 2.65 6.49
CA SER A 163 -6.78 2.10 5.92
C SER A 163 -7.90 3.14 5.90
N ILE A 164 -8.52 3.29 4.73
CA ILE A 164 -9.85 3.89 4.59
C ILE A 164 -10.76 2.85 3.90
N PRO A 165 -12.04 2.73 4.27
CA PRO A 165 -12.99 1.90 3.54
C PRO A 165 -13.16 2.35 2.09
N VAL A 166 -13.33 1.40 1.16
CA VAL A 166 -13.37 1.70 -0.29
C VAL A 166 -14.59 2.55 -0.68
N ASP A 167 -15.73 2.32 -0.03
CA ASP A 167 -16.96 3.07 -0.24
C ASP A 167 -16.82 4.53 0.17
N MET A 168 -16.13 4.83 1.27
CA MET A 168 -15.79 6.21 1.63
C MET A 168 -14.92 6.90 0.57
N VAL A 169 -13.98 6.17 -0.05
CA VAL A 169 -13.19 6.71 -1.17
C VAL A 169 -14.08 6.99 -2.38
N VAL A 170 -14.96 6.07 -2.74
CA VAL A 170 -15.89 6.27 -3.87
C VAL A 170 -16.82 7.45 -3.61
N ASN A 171 -17.39 7.55 -2.41
CA ASN A 171 -18.24 8.66 -2.00
C ASN A 171 -17.51 10.00 -2.10
N SER A 172 -16.26 10.06 -1.64
CA SER A 172 -15.44 11.28 -1.76
C SER A 172 -15.16 11.68 -3.21
N ILE A 173 -14.97 10.71 -4.13
CA ILE A 173 -14.78 10.99 -5.57
C ILE A 173 -16.06 11.60 -6.14
N ILE A 174 -17.22 10.97 -5.89
CA ILE A 174 -18.51 11.43 -6.41
C ILE A 174 -18.79 12.85 -5.91
N VAL A 175 -18.63 13.07 -4.61
CA VAL A 175 -18.84 14.38 -3.99
C VAL A 175 -17.88 15.43 -4.54
N ALA A 176 -16.59 15.12 -4.71
CA ALA A 176 -15.63 16.05 -5.31
C ALA A 176 -16.03 16.46 -6.73
N ILE A 177 -16.47 15.50 -7.57
CA ILE A 177 -16.94 15.78 -8.94
C ILE A 177 -18.14 16.75 -8.91
N VAL A 178 -19.11 16.51 -8.04
CA VAL A 178 -20.33 17.34 -7.96
C VAL A 178 -20.02 18.74 -7.44
N VAL A 179 -19.30 18.83 -6.32
CA VAL A 179 -18.98 20.12 -5.66
C VAL A 179 -18.07 21.00 -6.53
N ASN A 180 -17.17 20.38 -7.29
CA ASN A 180 -16.24 21.08 -8.16
C ASN A 180 -16.68 21.12 -9.62
N ALA A 181 -17.91 20.71 -9.92
CA ALA A 181 -18.48 20.87 -11.24
C ALA A 181 -18.41 22.35 -11.66
N ASN A 182 -17.87 22.62 -12.85
CA ASN A 182 -17.67 23.97 -13.40
C ASN A 182 -16.65 24.85 -12.67
N LYS A 183 -15.90 24.32 -11.70
CA LYS A 183 -14.74 25.00 -11.12
C LYS A 183 -13.48 24.56 -11.87
N SER A 184 -12.59 25.49 -12.19
CA SER A 184 -11.22 25.14 -12.56
C SER A 184 -10.45 24.79 -11.28
N SER A 185 -10.72 23.62 -10.72
CA SER A 185 -10.02 23.17 -9.53
C SER A 185 -8.83 22.30 -9.94
N GLY A 186 -7.76 22.45 -9.17
CA GLY A 186 -6.56 21.62 -9.14
C GLY A 186 -6.33 21.15 -7.70
N ILE A 187 -7.42 20.86 -7.01
CA ILE A 187 -7.42 20.64 -5.56
C ILE A 187 -6.92 19.23 -5.29
N ILE A 188 -6.10 19.10 -4.25
CA ILE A 188 -5.64 17.82 -3.76
C ILE A 188 -6.48 17.46 -2.54
N TYR A 189 -7.02 16.25 -2.53
CA TYR A 189 -7.77 15.69 -1.42
C TYR A 189 -7.05 14.46 -0.85
N HIS A 190 -6.69 14.51 0.42
CA HIS A 190 -6.21 13.38 1.20
C HIS A 190 -7.40 12.71 1.90
N VAL A 191 -7.91 11.64 1.29
CA VAL A 191 -9.06 10.91 1.83
C VAL A 191 -8.56 9.78 2.72
N GLY A 192 -8.21 10.12 3.96
CA GLY A 192 -7.67 9.19 4.95
C GLY A 192 -8.19 9.48 6.36
N SER A 193 -7.69 8.73 7.32
CA SER A 193 -8.09 8.81 8.73
C SER A 193 -7.01 9.42 9.64
N SER A 194 -5.90 9.93 9.09
CA SER A 194 -4.62 10.17 9.79
C SER A 194 -4.72 11.25 10.82
N LEU A 195 -5.36 12.34 10.43
CA LEU A 195 -5.49 13.48 11.29
C LEU A 195 -6.66 13.30 12.28
N ARG A 196 -7.78 12.71 11.83
CA ARG A 196 -9.06 12.76 12.55
C ARG A 196 -9.44 11.48 13.31
N ASN A 197 -9.17 10.30 12.77
CA ASN A 197 -9.50 9.02 13.42
C ASN A 197 -8.41 7.96 13.17
N PRO A 198 -7.19 8.18 13.67
CA PRO A 198 -6.06 7.31 13.37
C PRO A 198 -6.19 5.96 14.06
N ILE A 199 -5.85 4.89 13.34
CA ILE A 199 -5.67 3.54 13.90
C ILE A 199 -4.17 3.22 14.04
N LYS A 200 -3.78 2.54 15.11
CA LYS A 200 -2.39 2.11 15.30
C LYS A 200 -2.17 0.71 14.77
N PHE A 201 -0.98 0.44 14.23
CA PHE A 201 -0.66 -0.89 13.71
C PHE A 201 -0.71 -1.97 14.81
N TYR A 202 -0.33 -1.60 16.04
CA TYR A 202 -0.42 -2.50 17.20
C TYR A 202 -1.87 -2.92 17.48
N ASP A 203 -2.83 -2.00 17.32
CA ASP A 203 -4.25 -2.28 17.53
C ASP A 203 -4.76 -3.25 16.46
N ILE A 204 -4.38 -3.06 15.19
CA ILE A 204 -4.67 -4.03 14.11
C ILE A 204 -4.16 -5.43 14.48
N LEU A 205 -2.90 -5.55 14.93
CA LEU A 205 -2.33 -6.82 15.35
C LEU A 205 -3.06 -7.44 16.55
N SER A 206 -3.50 -6.60 17.49
CA SER A 206 -4.28 -7.00 18.65
C SER A 206 -5.65 -7.53 18.23
N PHE A 207 -6.36 -6.83 17.33
CA PHE A 207 -7.65 -7.25 16.78
C PHE A 207 -7.53 -8.55 15.98
N MET A 208 -6.49 -8.70 15.16
CA MET A 208 -6.20 -9.95 14.47
C MET A 208 -5.96 -11.10 15.46
N PHE A 209 -5.17 -10.87 16.50
CA PHE A 209 -4.94 -11.89 17.54
C PHE A 209 -6.24 -12.26 18.25
N LYS A 210 -7.05 -11.27 18.69
CA LYS A 210 -8.36 -11.49 19.32
C LYS A 210 -9.28 -12.31 18.41
N TYR A 211 -9.41 -11.92 17.14
CA TYR A 211 -10.29 -12.57 16.17
C TYR A 211 -9.88 -14.03 15.94
N PHE A 212 -8.63 -14.30 15.55
CA PHE A 212 -8.18 -15.66 15.24
C PHE A 212 -7.97 -16.54 16.48
N THR A 213 -7.92 -15.96 17.68
CA THR A 213 -8.03 -16.74 18.92
C THR A 213 -9.46 -17.25 19.12
N LYS A 214 -10.48 -16.42 18.82
CA LYS A 214 -11.90 -16.77 18.93
C LYS A 214 -12.40 -17.65 17.79
N PHE A 215 -11.91 -17.40 16.57
CA PHE A 215 -12.27 -18.09 15.34
C PHE A 215 -11.00 -18.58 14.62
N PRO A 216 -10.39 -19.68 15.09
CA PRO A 216 -9.16 -20.20 14.50
C PRO A 216 -9.35 -20.57 13.02
N TRP A 217 -8.34 -20.28 12.20
CA TRP A 217 -8.31 -20.79 10.83
C TRP A 217 -8.10 -22.29 10.84
N VAL A 218 -8.90 -23.02 10.07
CA VAL A 218 -8.80 -24.48 9.96
C VAL A 218 -7.96 -24.82 8.73
N ASN A 219 -6.88 -25.59 8.93
CA ASN A 219 -6.02 -26.02 7.84
C ASN A 219 -6.67 -27.13 6.98
N ASN A 220 -5.96 -27.61 5.97
CA ASN A 220 -6.45 -28.67 5.08
C ASN A 220 -6.65 -30.03 5.80
N ASP A 221 -6.01 -30.21 6.96
CA ASP A 221 -6.12 -31.42 7.78
C ASP A 221 -7.21 -31.29 8.85
N GLU A 222 -8.12 -30.32 8.70
CA GLU A 222 -9.21 -29.99 9.63
C GLU A 222 -8.75 -29.59 11.04
N LYS A 223 -7.48 -29.23 11.21
CA LYS A 223 -6.92 -28.80 12.50
C LYS A 223 -6.96 -27.28 12.64
N PRO A 224 -7.46 -26.76 13.78
CA PRO A 224 -7.41 -25.33 14.05
C PRO A 224 -5.97 -24.88 14.25
N ILE A 225 -5.59 -23.78 13.60
CA ILE A 225 -4.29 -23.15 13.76
C ILE A 225 -4.31 -22.27 14.99
N VAL A 226 -3.50 -22.62 15.98
CA VAL A 226 -3.29 -21.80 17.18
C VAL A 226 -2.38 -20.62 16.84
N VAL A 227 -2.96 -19.43 16.76
CA VAL A 227 -2.22 -18.19 16.54
C VAL A 227 -1.52 -17.72 17.81
N ARG A 228 -0.45 -16.93 17.64
CA ARG A 228 0.28 -16.28 18.74
C ARG A 228 0.39 -14.79 18.46
N LYS A 229 0.65 -13.99 19.49
CA LYS A 229 0.99 -12.57 19.31
C LYS A 229 2.23 -12.44 18.41
N ILE A 230 2.13 -11.57 17.40
CA ILE A 230 3.24 -11.32 16.47
C ILE A 230 4.34 -10.55 17.20
N SER A 231 5.59 -10.99 17.06
CA SER A 231 6.74 -10.22 17.56
C SER A 231 7.15 -9.15 16.55
N THR A 232 7.50 -7.95 17.02
CA THR A 232 7.84 -6.83 16.15
C THR A 232 9.34 -6.50 16.15
N PHE A 233 9.84 -5.95 15.05
CA PHE A 233 11.18 -5.40 14.93
C PHE A 233 11.11 -3.90 14.65
N LYS A 234 11.78 -3.10 15.49
CA LYS A 234 11.73 -1.64 15.42
C LYS A 234 12.49 -1.07 14.21
N THR A 235 13.57 -1.73 13.81
CA THR A 235 14.44 -1.23 12.75
C THR A 235 14.80 -2.33 11.76
N MET A 236 15.07 -1.92 10.52
CA MET A 236 15.57 -2.84 9.49
C MET A 236 16.87 -3.53 9.89
N ALA A 237 17.74 -2.87 10.66
CA ALA A 237 18.96 -3.48 11.17
C ALA A 237 18.66 -4.69 12.08
N THR A 238 17.73 -4.52 13.04
CA THR A 238 17.32 -5.63 13.93
C THR A 238 16.62 -6.75 13.18
N PHE A 239 15.77 -6.41 12.21
CA PHE A 239 15.12 -7.38 11.34
C PHE A 239 16.15 -8.18 10.52
N HIS A 240 17.09 -7.49 9.85
CA HIS A 240 18.16 -8.13 9.08
C HIS A 240 19.08 -9.01 9.93
N MET A 241 19.44 -8.57 11.14
CA MET A 241 20.23 -9.37 12.06
C MET A 241 19.49 -10.67 12.42
N TYR A 242 18.21 -10.58 12.76
CA TYR A 242 17.39 -11.76 13.02
C TYR A 242 17.29 -12.68 11.80
N MET A 243 16.99 -12.13 10.62
CA MET A 243 16.89 -12.91 9.39
C MET A 243 18.21 -13.59 9.03
N LYS A 244 19.34 -12.91 9.28
CA LYS A 244 20.68 -13.46 9.06
C LYS A 244 20.94 -14.64 9.98
N ILE A 245 20.71 -14.48 11.28
CA ILE A 245 20.99 -15.50 12.30
C ILE A 245 20.03 -16.70 12.15
N ARG A 246 18.72 -16.43 12.06
CA ARG A 246 17.70 -17.48 12.14
C ARG A 246 17.46 -18.22 10.83
N HIS A 247 17.73 -17.58 9.69
CA HIS A 247 17.39 -18.11 8.37
C HIS A 247 18.58 -18.16 7.39
N SER A 248 19.33 -17.06 7.22
CA SER A 248 20.42 -17.02 6.22
C SER A 248 21.60 -17.93 6.58
N LEU A 249 22.07 -17.90 7.83
CA LEU A 249 23.19 -18.75 8.28
C LEU A 249 22.83 -20.26 8.23
N PRO A 250 21.68 -20.71 8.77
CA PRO A 250 21.26 -22.11 8.60
C PRO A 250 21.10 -22.52 7.14
N LEU A 251 20.61 -21.62 6.27
CA LEU A 251 20.49 -21.90 4.84
C LEU A 251 21.86 -22.06 4.16
N LYS A 252 22.87 -21.28 4.55
CA LYS A 252 24.26 -21.48 4.10
C LYS A 252 24.81 -22.83 4.56
N GLY A 253 24.53 -23.22 5.80
CA GLY A 253 24.86 -24.56 6.32
C GLY A 253 24.17 -25.66 5.51
N LEU A 254 22.87 -25.53 5.24
CA LEU A 254 22.12 -26.46 4.40
C LEU A 254 22.69 -26.54 2.98
N LYS A 255 23.16 -25.43 2.40
CA LYS A 255 23.84 -25.42 1.10
C LYS A 255 25.09 -26.29 1.10
N LEU A 256 25.90 -26.21 2.17
CA LEU A 256 27.11 -27.02 2.32
C LEU A 256 26.77 -28.50 2.49
N VAL A 257 25.85 -28.82 3.40
CA VAL A 257 25.37 -30.21 3.62
C VAL A 257 24.85 -30.79 2.31
N ASN A 258 24.02 -30.04 1.58
CA ASN A 258 23.48 -30.46 0.30
C ASN A 258 24.58 -30.75 -0.75
N LYS A 259 25.66 -29.96 -0.78
CA LYS A 259 26.80 -30.20 -1.68
C LYS A 259 27.54 -31.49 -1.30
N VAL A 260 27.75 -31.72 0.00
CA VAL A 260 28.46 -32.91 0.50
C VAL A 260 27.61 -34.18 0.37
N SER A 261 26.28 -34.06 0.50
CA SER A 261 25.33 -35.17 0.41
C SER A 261 24.88 -35.50 -1.02
N GLY A 262 25.69 -35.16 -2.04
CA GLY A 262 25.35 -35.44 -3.44
C GLY A 262 24.03 -34.83 -3.91
N GLN A 263 23.67 -33.64 -3.42
CA GLN A 263 22.45 -32.89 -3.75
C GLN A 263 21.12 -33.47 -3.21
N SER A 264 21.18 -34.40 -2.25
CA SER A 264 19.98 -35.02 -1.63
C SER A 264 18.98 -34.04 -0.99
N PHE A 265 19.38 -32.80 -0.69
CA PHE A 265 18.53 -31.76 -0.07
C PHE A 265 18.24 -30.59 -1.01
N GLN A 266 18.45 -30.74 -2.32
CA GLN A 266 18.39 -29.66 -3.28
C GLN A 266 17.03 -28.97 -3.27
N ASP A 267 15.93 -29.73 -3.28
CA ASP A 267 14.58 -29.18 -3.27
C ASP A 267 14.27 -28.39 -2.00
N VAL A 268 14.72 -28.93 -0.86
CA VAL A 268 14.57 -28.28 0.45
C VAL A 268 15.32 -26.95 0.45
N TYR A 269 16.59 -26.95 0.02
CA TYR A 269 17.41 -25.74 -0.09
C TYR A 269 16.77 -24.70 -1.01
N VAL A 270 16.37 -25.09 -2.24
CA VAL A 270 15.76 -24.17 -3.22
C VAL A 270 14.48 -23.56 -2.66
N LYS A 271 13.62 -24.37 -2.04
CA LYS A 271 12.36 -23.92 -1.42
C LYS A 271 12.59 -22.91 -0.30
N TYR A 272 13.53 -23.18 0.62
CA TYR A 272 13.83 -22.25 1.71
C TYR A 272 14.52 -20.98 1.21
N ASN A 273 15.44 -21.09 0.25
CA ASN A 273 16.10 -19.94 -0.35
C ASN A 273 15.10 -19.01 -1.05
N ARG A 274 14.14 -19.58 -1.81
CA ARG A 274 13.07 -18.82 -2.46
C ARG A 274 12.19 -18.09 -1.43
N LYS A 275 11.79 -18.78 -0.35
CA LYS A 275 11.00 -18.16 0.74
C LYS A 275 11.75 -17.03 1.42
N LEU A 276 13.04 -17.22 1.73
CA LEU A 276 13.87 -16.21 2.37
C LEU A 276 14.03 -14.97 1.48
N ARG A 277 14.33 -15.16 0.18
CA ARG A 277 14.41 -14.07 -0.80
C ARG A 277 13.10 -13.30 -0.89
N LEU A 278 11.97 -14.01 -0.95
CA LEU A 278 10.65 -13.38 -1.01
C LEU A 278 10.37 -12.55 0.25
N ALA A 279 10.64 -13.10 1.45
CA ALA A 279 10.44 -12.40 2.71
C ALA A 279 11.29 -11.12 2.81
N MET A 280 12.57 -11.19 2.42
CA MET A 280 13.47 -10.03 2.38
C MET A 280 12.98 -8.97 1.39
N ARG A 281 12.56 -9.39 0.18
CA ARG A 281 12.04 -8.47 -0.83
C ARG A 281 10.77 -7.75 -0.35
N MET A 282 9.86 -8.47 0.30
CA MET A 282 8.64 -7.88 0.86
C MET A 282 8.97 -6.89 1.99
N ALA A 283 9.88 -7.24 2.89
CA ALA A 283 10.31 -6.34 3.96
C ALA A 283 10.89 -5.03 3.41
N GLU A 284 11.77 -5.10 2.40
CA GLU A 284 12.33 -3.90 1.75
C GLU A 284 11.29 -3.10 0.97
N LEU A 285 10.37 -3.75 0.27
CA LEU A 285 9.31 -3.09 -0.49
C LEU A 285 8.36 -2.32 0.43
N TYR A 286 8.02 -2.89 1.60
CA TYR A 286 7.06 -2.30 2.52
C TYR A 286 7.69 -1.42 3.60
N ARG A 287 9.01 -1.48 3.79
CA ARG A 287 9.77 -0.63 4.70
C ARG A 287 9.33 0.84 4.73
N PRO A 288 9.24 1.57 3.60
CA PRO A 288 8.90 3.00 3.61
C PRO A 288 7.49 3.28 4.12
N TYR A 289 6.59 2.30 4.07
CA TYR A 289 5.22 2.41 4.58
C TYR A 289 5.13 1.99 6.04
N LEU A 290 5.79 0.89 6.41
CA LEU A 290 5.77 0.33 7.77
C LEU A 290 6.54 1.21 8.77
N LEU A 291 7.49 2.01 8.30
CA LEU A 291 8.27 2.95 9.10
C LEU A 291 7.93 4.42 8.80
N PHE A 292 6.82 4.66 8.11
CA PHE A 292 6.36 6.01 7.79
C PHE A 292 5.92 6.75 9.06
N LYS A 293 6.30 8.02 9.19
CA LYS A 293 6.04 8.85 10.38
C LYS A 293 5.29 10.14 10.05
N GLY A 294 4.65 10.17 8.89
CA GLY A 294 3.86 11.31 8.42
C GLY A 294 2.39 11.17 8.80
N ILE A 295 1.74 12.31 9.04
CA ILE A 295 0.29 12.44 9.23
C ILE A 295 -0.22 13.23 8.03
N PHE A 296 -1.12 12.66 7.23
CA PHE A 296 -1.72 13.41 6.14
C PHE A 296 -2.80 14.35 6.70
N ASP A 297 -2.65 15.64 6.42
CA ASP A 297 -3.68 16.65 6.61
C ASP A 297 -4.88 16.35 5.71
N ASP A 298 -6.07 16.75 6.12
CA ASP A 298 -7.32 16.52 5.38
C ASP A 298 -8.25 17.75 5.38
N ASN A 299 -7.68 18.96 5.46
CA ASN A 299 -8.44 20.20 5.53
C ASN A 299 -9.33 20.48 4.30
N ASN A 300 -8.81 20.31 3.08
CA ASN A 300 -9.59 20.41 1.84
C ASN A 300 -10.69 19.33 1.82
N THR A 301 -10.36 18.12 2.27
CA THR A 301 -11.33 17.01 2.36
C THR A 301 -12.42 17.31 3.39
N GLU A 302 -12.08 17.96 4.49
CA GLU A 302 -13.03 18.42 5.51
C GLU A 302 -13.91 19.55 5.00
N GLU A 303 -13.35 20.52 4.28
CA GLU A 303 -14.12 21.57 3.62
C GLU A 303 -15.11 20.97 2.63
N LEU A 304 -14.69 19.96 1.85
CA LEU A 304 -15.56 19.22 0.95
C LEU A 304 -16.73 18.55 1.70
N ARG A 305 -16.46 17.93 2.86
CA ARG A 305 -17.53 17.36 3.72
C ARG A 305 -18.51 18.43 4.20
N LYS A 306 -18.03 19.60 4.63
CA LYS A 306 -18.88 20.71 5.11
C LYS A 306 -19.80 21.24 4.02
N ILE A 307 -19.24 21.56 2.86
CA ILE A 307 -20.02 22.02 1.70
C ILE A 307 -21.10 21.00 1.34
N THR A 308 -20.76 19.71 1.42
CA THR A 308 -21.70 18.63 1.09
C THR A 308 -22.86 18.59 2.09
N LYS A 309 -22.56 18.61 3.40
CA LYS A 309 -23.56 18.59 4.48
C LYS A 309 -24.51 19.80 4.44
N GLU A 310 -24.02 20.97 4.02
CA GLU A 310 -24.81 22.21 3.94
C GLU A 310 -25.60 22.33 2.63
N GLY A 311 -25.05 21.82 1.52
CA GLY A 311 -25.54 22.09 0.17
C GLY A 311 -26.41 21.00 -0.47
N TYR A 312 -26.39 19.76 0.04
CA TYR A 312 -27.05 18.63 -0.64
C TYR A 312 -27.90 17.80 0.33
N ILE A 313 -29.14 17.52 -0.08
CA ILE A 313 -30.11 16.73 0.72
C ILE A 313 -29.65 15.26 0.86
N GLU A 314 -29.02 14.72 -0.19
CA GLU A 314 -28.47 13.36 -0.28
C GLU A 314 -27.08 13.21 0.37
N ALA A 315 -26.58 14.25 1.05
CA ALA A 315 -25.25 14.25 1.67
C ALA A 315 -25.02 13.11 2.67
N LYS A 316 -26.10 12.59 3.27
CA LYS A 316 -26.03 11.45 4.22
C LYS A 316 -25.71 10.13 3.52
N ASP A 317 -26.11 9.98 2.26
CA ASP A 317 -25.93 8.75 1.51
C ASP A 317 -24.47 8.62 1.03
N PHE A 318 -23.81 9.74 0.74
CA PHE A 318 -22.40 9.79 0.35
C PHE A 318 -21.46 10.12 1.53
N ASN A 319 -21.63 9.46 2.68
CA ASN A 319 -20.74 9.69 3.82
C ASN A 319 -19.31 9.18 3.55
N PHE A 320 -18.31 10.01 3.87
CA PHE A 320 -16.88 9.66 3.85
C PHE A 320 -16.12 10.27 5.04
N ASP A 321 -16.84 10.47 6.16
CA ASP A 321 -16.25 10.93 7.42
C ASP A 321 -15.59 9.75 8.17
N PRO A 322 -14.25 9.72 8.30
CA PRO A 322 -13.58 8.61 8.95
C PRO A 322 -13.85 8.54 10.46
N THR A 323 -14.37 9.60 11.08
CA THR A 323 -14.61 9.65 12.53
C THR A 323 -15.76 8.75 12.99
N CYS A 324 -16.62 8.31 12.07
CA CYS A 324 -17.69 7.36 12.39
C CYS A 324 -17.23 5.90 12.51
N ILE A 325 -15.97 5.60 12.15
CA ILE A 325 -15.45 4.24 12.14
C ILE A 325 -15.04 3.83 13.57
N ASP A 326 -15.71 2.82 14.12
CA ASP A 326 -15.17 2.02 15.21
C ASP A 326 -14.19 1.00 14.63
N TRP A 327 -12.90 1.22 14.85
CA TRP A 327 -11.85 0.39 14.27
C TRP A 327 -11.83 -1.05 14.78
N GLU A 328 -12.19 -1.29 16.04
CA GLU A 328 -12.23 -2.65 16.60
C GLU A 328 -13.37 -3.43 15.94
N ASP A 329 -14.57 -2.85 15.92
CA ASP A 329 -15.74 -3.46 15.29
C ASP A 329 -15.53 -3.64 13.78
N TYR A 330 -15.08 -2.60 13.08
CA TYR A 330 -14.84 -2.65 11.65
C TYR A 330 -13.83 -3.74 11.28
N ILE A 331 -12.70 -3.87 12.00
CA ILE A 331 -11.70 -4.89 11.66
C ILE A 331 -12.19 -6.29 12.02
N MET A 332 -12.74 -6.48 13.22
CA MET A 332 -13.08 -7.81 13.73
C MET A 332 -14.37 -8.36 13.14
N ASN A 333 -15.38 -7.52 12.92
CA ASN A 333 -16.73 -7.95 12.54
C ASN A 333 -17.06 -7.68 11.07
N THR A 334 -16.32 -6.77 10.41
CA THR A 334 -16.57 -6.42 9.00
C THR A 334 -15.43 -6.85 8.08
N HIS A 335 -14.23 -6.30 8.25
CA HIS A 335 -13.12 -6.46 7.31
C HIS A 335 -12.53 -7.88 7.30
N ILE A 336 -12.14 -8.44 8.46
CA ILE A 336 -11.59 -9.80 8.51
C ILE A 336 -12.62 -10.83 8.00
N PRO A 337 -13.87 -10.88 8.50
CA PRO A 337 -14.87 -11.82 7.99
C PRO A 337 -15.14 -11.66 6.50
N GLY A 338 -15.25 -10.41 6.02
CA GLY A 338 -15.44 -10.09 4.61
C GLY A 338 -14.29 -10.61 3.74
N PHE A 339 -13.05 -10.37 4.14
CA PHE A 339 -11.87 -10.88 3.46
C PHE A 339 -11.82 -12.42 3.42
N LEU A 340 -12.11 -13.08 4.55
CA LEU A 340 -12.19 -14.54 4.61
C LEU A 340 -13.27 -15.09 3.66
N LYS A 341 -14.43 -14.43 3.60
CA LYS A 341 -15.58 -14.84 2.80
C LYS A 341 -15.39 -14.62 1.30
N HIS A 342 -14.80 -13.49 0.89
CA HIS A 342 -14.80 -13.05 -0.50
C HIS A 342 -13.49 -13.34 -1.25
N VAL A 343 -12.38 -13.52 -0.54
CA VAL A 343 -11.05 -13.62 -1.17
C VAL A 343 -10.29 -14.87 -0.75
N LEU A 344 -10.31 -15.19 0.53
CA LEU A 344 -9.59 -16.35 1.07
C LEU A 344 -10.33 -17.68 0.88
N ILE A 345 -11.44 -17.66 0.12
CA ILE A 345 -12.39 -18.75 -0.15
C ILE A 345 -11.69 -20.11 -0.14
N LYS A 346 -12.23 -21.01 0.69
CA LYS A 346 -11.77 -22.40 0.81
C LYS A 346 -11.93 -23.16 -0.50
#